data_AF-A0A2A5XQ50-F1
#
_entry.id   AF-A0A2A5XQ50-F1
#
_cell.length_a   1.000
_cell.length_b   1.000
_cell.length_c   1.000
_cell.angle_alpha   90.00
_cell.angle_beta   90.00
_cell.angle_gamma   90.00
#
_symmetry.space_group_name_H-M   'P 1'
#
loop_
_entity.id
_entity.type
_entity.pdbx_description
1 polymer ?
#
loop_
_entity_poly.entity_id
_entity_poly.type
_entity_poly.pdbx_seq_one_letter_code
_entity_poly.pdbx_strand_id
1 'polypeptide(L)'
;MILLDLVDIILYFGYGMVIIGAVLAIGFPLWIASKNPKSLAGTGMGLGSIFVLFLIAWLLSGSEVYSSYSEFGVDASLSKFIGGMLILVYMLVGLAVSGIIYSEITKSLKNG
;
A
#
# COMPACT_ATOMS: atom_id res chain seq x y z
N MET A 1 -9.40 -27.78 32.34
CA MET A 1 -10.23 -28.17 31.19
C MET A 1 -11.07 -27.00 30.70
N ILE A 2 -11.94 -26.42 31.54
CA ILE A 2 -12.81 -25.26 31.21
C ILE A 2 -12.06 -24.05 30.62
N LEU A 3 -10.84 -23.76 31.08
CA LEU A 3 -10.05 -22.62 30.58
C LEU A 3 -9.57 -22.81 29.13
N LEU A 4 -9.26 -24.04 28.71
CA LEU A 4 -8.87 -24.34 27.32
C LEU A 4 -10.09 -24.19 26.39
N ASP A 5 -11.25 -24.68 26.80
CA ASP A 5 -12.49 -24.59 26.02
C ASP A 5 -12.96 -23.13 25.79
N LEU A 6 -12.76 -22.26 26.79
CA LEU A 6 -13.10 -20.82 26.67
C LEU A 6 -12.15 -20.07 25.73
N VAL A 7 -10.84 -20.34 25.82
CA VAL A 7 -9.84 -19.72 24.94
C VAL A 7 -10.09 -20.09 23.48
N ASP A 8 -10.42 -21.35 23.21
CA ASP A 8 -10.75 -21.81 21.87
C ASP A 8 -12.01 -21.12 21.32
N ILE A 9 -13.08 -20.99 22.13
CA ILE A 9 -14.30 -20.26 21.74
C ILE A 9 -13.99 -18.81 21.33
N ILE A 10 -13.18 -18.10 22.12
CA ILE A 10 -12.83 -16.71 21.85
C ILE A 10 -11.96 -16.60 20.59
N LEU A 11 -11.03 -17.54 20.39
CA LEU A 11 -10.20 -17.60 19.19
C LEU A 11 -11.01 -17.88 17.93
N TYR A 12 -11.90 -18.87 17.95
CA TYR A 12 -12.77 -19.16 16.80
C TYR A 12 -13.69 -18.00 16.48
N PHE A 13 -14.21 -17.32 17.50
CA PHE A 13 -15.00 -16.11 17.30
C PHE A 13 -14.17 -14.98 16.68
N GLY A 14 -12.95 -14.77 17.18
CA GLY A 14 -11.99 -13.79 16.64
C GLY A 14 -11.64 -14.06 15.17
N TYR A 15 -11.34 -15.32 14.82
CA TYR A 15 -11.12 -15.70 13.43
C TYR A 15 -12.35 -15.45 12.55
N GLY A 16 -13.55 -15.76 13.06
CA GLY A 16 -14.81 -15.42 12.39
C GLY A 16 -14.93 -13.93 12.11
N MET A 17 -14.64 -13.08 13.09
CA MET A 17 -14.66 -11.62 12.93
C MET A 17 -13.62 -11.12 11.93
N VAL A 18 -12.41 -11.68 11.93
CA VAL A 18 -11.35 -11.34 10.96
C VAL A 18 -11.81 -11.68 9.54
N ILE A 19 -12.41 -12.85 9.33
CA ILE A 19 -12.92 -13.27 8.02
C ILE A 19 -14.05 -12.34 7.56
N ILE A 20 -15.03 -12.05 8.43
CA ILE A 20 -16.13 -11.12 8.10
C ILE A 20 -15.57 -9.73 7.79
N GLY A 21 -14.62 -9.24 8.59
CA GLY A 21 -13.94 -7.98 8.37
C GLY A 21 -13.24 -7.93 7.02
N ALA A 22 -12.50 -8.99 6.65
CA ALA A 22 -11.83 -9.08 5.35
C ALA A 22 -12.84 -9.07 4.19
N VAL A 23 -13.94 -9.83 4.29
CA VAL A 23 -15.00 -9.85 3.28
C VAL A 23 -15.64 -8.49 3.13
N LEU A 24 -15.95 -7.80 4.23
CA LEU A 24 -16.55 -6.46 4.19
C LEU A 24 -15.57 -5.40 3.67
N ALA A 25 -14.30 -5.47 4.05
CA ALA A 25 -13.26 -4.54 3.61
C ALA A 25 -13.08 -4.54 2.09
N ILE A 26 -13.30 -5.68 1.43
CA ILE A 26 -13.22 -5.81 -0.04
C ILE A 26 -14.61 -5.64 -0.68
N GLY A 27 -15.63 -6.29 -0.13
CA GLY A 27 -16.98 -6.34 -0.68
C GLY A 27 -17.69 -4.99 -0.65
N PHE A 28 -17.51 -4.21 0.41
CA PHE A 28 -18.20 -2.93 0.58
C PHE A 28 -17.71 -1.87 -0.42
N PRO A 29 -16.39 -1.66 -0.63
CA PRO A 29 -15.90 -0.78 -1.71
C PRO A 29 -16.35 -1.23 -3.10
N LEU A 30 -16.35 -2.54 -3.39
CA LEU A 30 -16.81 -3.08 -4.68
C LEU A 30 -18.29 -2.81 -4.92
N TRP A 31 -19.13 -2.97 -3.89
CA TRP A 31 -20.56 -2.68 -3.99
C TRP A 31 -20.83 -1.19 -4.26
N ILE A 32 -20.12 -0.30 -3.58
CA ILE A 32 -20.22 1.15 -3.81
C ILE A 32 -19.73 1.50 -5.22
N ALA A 33 -18.62 0.91 -5.66
CA ALA A 33 -18.05 1.09 -6.98
C ALA A 33 -19.01 0.66 -8.10
N SER A 34 -19.76 -0.43 -7.90
CA SER A 34 -20.76 -0.91 -8.86
C SER A 34 -21.91 0.08 -9.05
N LYS A 35 -22.33 0.77 -7.98
CA LYS A 35 -23.40 1.79 -8.05
C LYS A 35 -22.93 3.12 -8.62
N ASN A 36 -21.65 3.45 -8.45
CA ASN A 36 -21.06 4.71 -8.91
C ASN A 36 -19.75 4.45 -9.66
N PRO A 37 -19.81 3.95 -10.91
CA PRO A 37 -18.62 3.57 -11.67
C PRO A 37 -17.67 4.75 -11.95
N LYS A 38 -18.18 5.99 -11.93
CA LYS A 38 -17.33 7.19 -12.01
C LYS A 38 -16.39 7.33 -10.80
N SER A 39 -16.84 6.95 -9.60
CA SER A 39 -15.99 6.96 -8.40
C SER A 39 -14.89 5.90 -8.48
N LEU A 40 -15.19 4.76 -9.11
CA LEU A 40 -14.22 3.70 -9.33
C LEU A 40 -13.10 4.13 -10.28
N ALA A 41 -13.41 4.92 -11.31
CA ALA A 41 -12.40 5.46 -12.22
C ALA A 41 -11.39 6.36 -11.48
N GLY A 42 -11.85 7.20 -10.54
CA GLY A 42 -10.98 8.05 -9.72
C GLY A 42 -10.03 7.22 -8.83
N THR A 43 -10.57 6.25 -8.11
CA THR A 43 -9.76 5.34 -7.27
C THR A 43 -8.81 4.49 -8.12
N GLY A 44 -9.27 3.99 -9.26
CA GLY A 44 -8.48 3.21 -10.20
C GLY A 44 -7.31 4.01 -10.81
N MET A 45 -7.52 5.29 -11.12
CA MET A 45 -6.44 6.18 -11.55
C MET A 45 -5.43 6.44 -10.43
N GLY A 46 -5.89 6.60 -9.19
CA GLY A 46 -5.01 6.72 -8.01
C GLY A 46 -4.14 5.47 -7.81
N LEU A 47 -4.75 4.28 -7.78
CA LEU A 47 -4.01 3.02 -7.65
C LEU A 47 -3.09 2.77 -8.85
N GLY A 48 -3.58 3.03 -10.06
CA GLY A 48 -2.85 2.83 -11.31
C GLY A 48 -1.62 3.73 -11.40
N SER A 49 -1.71 4.99 -10.97
CA SER A 49 -0.56 5.89 -10.96
C SER A 49 0.52 5.45 -9.97
N ILE A 50 0.14 4.97 -8.78
CA ILE A 50 1.10 4.35 -7.83
C ILE A 50 1.74 3.11 -8.43
N PHE A 51 0.97 2.27 -9.12
CA PHE A 51 1.49 1.07 -9.78
C PHE A 51 2.50 1.42 -10.89
N VAL A 52 2.21 2.42 -11.71
CA VAL A 52 3.15 2.92 -12.73
C VAL A 52 4.43 3.46 -12.08
N LEU A 53 4.31 4.23 -10.99
CA LEU A 53 5.48 4.69 -10.23
C LEU A 53 6.29 3.53 -9.64
N PHE A 54 5.63 2.49 -9.15
CA PHE A 54 6.30 1.28 -8.69
C PHE A 54 7.08 0.59 -9.81
N LEU A 55 6.50 0.48 -11.01
CA LEU A 55 7.23 -0.10 -12.15
C LEU A 55 8.47 0.72 -12.51
N ILE A 56 8.36 2.05 -12.50
CA ILE A 56 9.52 2.93 -12.71
C ILE A 56 10.57 2.72 -11.61
N ALA A 57 10.15 2.69 -10.34
CA ALA A 57 11.03 2.47 -9.20
C ALA A 57 11.75 1.11 -9.28
N TRP A 58 11.03 0.05 -9.63
CA TRP A 58 11.55 -1.30 -9.76
C TRP A 58 12.52 -1.44 -10.95
N LEU A 59 12.27 -0.74 -12.05
CA LEU A 59 13.20 -0.65 -13.18
C LEU A 59 14.50 0.07 -12.80
N LEU A 60 14.42 1.15 -12.01
CA LEU A 60 15.57 1.89 -11.49
C LEU A 60 16.34 1.12 -10.41
N SER A 61 15.68 0.17 -9.72
CA SER A 61 16.33 -0.60 -8.66
C SER A 61 17.36 -1.58 -9.21
N GLY A 62 18.54 -1.58 -8.59
CA GLY A 62 19.55 -2.62 -8.79
C GLY A 62 19.14 -3.96 -8.17
N SER A 63 19.80 -5.02 -8.60
CA SER A 63 19.66 -6.39 -8.05
C SER A 63 20.89 -6.82 -7.27
N GLU A 64 21.65 -5.86 -6.74
CA GLU A 64 22.88 -6.14 -6.00
C GLU A 64 22.56 -6.83 -4.68
N VAL A 65 23.22 -7.95 -4.43
CA VAL A 65 23.14 -8.67 -3.16
C VAL A 65 24.45 -8.44 -2.43
N TYR A 66 24.42 -7.59 -1.41
CA TYR A 66 25.58 -7.40 -0.56
C TYR A 66 25.77 -8.65 0.31
N SER A 67 27.03 -9.00 0.61
CA SER A 67 27.38 -10.13 1.48
C SER A 67 26.75 -10.03 2.88
N SER A 68 26.44 -8.81 3.34
CA SER A 68 25.69 -8.57 4.58
C SER A 68 24.21 -8.96 4.49
N TYR A 69 23.63 -9.09 3.29
CA TYR A 69 22.23 -9.44 3.07
C TYR A 69 22.04 -10.90 2.66
N SER A 70 23.09 -11.56 2.14
CA SER A 70 23.05 -12.98 1.82
C SER A 70 22.80 -13.86 3.04
N GLU A 71 23.23 -13.44 4.24
CA GLU A 71 22.98 -14.16 5.50
C GLU A 71 21.49 -14.17 5.89
N PHE A 72 20.70 -13.21 5.37
CA PHE A 72 19.25 -13.12 5.58
C PHE A 72 18.43 -13.81 4.47
N GLY A 73 19.09 -14.56 3.58
CA GLY A 73 18.42 -15.25 2.46
C GLY A 73 17.89 -14.30 1.39
N VAL A 74 18.42 -13.07 1.30
CA VAL A 74 18.05 -12.11 0.26
C VAL A 74 18.70 -12.52 -1.06
N ASP A 75 17.89 -13.01 -2.00
CA ASP A 75 18.33 -13.26 -3.37
C ASP A 75 18.20 -11.99 -4.25
N ALA A 76 18.72 -12.06 -5.48
CA ALA A 76 18.74 -10.91 -6.39
C ALA A 76 17.35 -10.35 -6.72
N SER A 77 16.32 -11.21 -6.78
CA SER A 77 14.93 -10.80 -7.03
C SER A 77 14.36 -10.04 -5.85
N LEU A 78 14.55 -10.57 -4.64
CA LEU A 78 14.07 -9.95 -3.41
C LEU A 78 14.80 -8.63 -3.14
N SER A 79 16.12 -8.57 -3.39
CA SER A 79 16.89 -7.32 -3.33
C SER A 79 16.33 -6.25 -4.28
N LYS A 80 16.05 -6.61 -5.54
CA LYS A 80 15.47 -5.69 -6.52
C LYS A 80 14.07 -5.24 -6.12
N PHE A 81 13.27 -6.12 -5.53
CA PHE A 81 11.95 -5.76 -5.00
C PHE A 81 12.04 -4.77 -3.83
N ILE A 82 12.91 -5.03 -2.85
CA ILE A 82 13.14 -4.12 -1.72
C ILE A 82 13.62 -2.75 -2.22
N GLY A 83 14.62 -2.71 -3.09
CA GLY A 83 15.14 -1.46 -3.64
C GLY A 83 14.08 -0.69 -4.42
N GLY A 84 13.26 -1.39 -5.21
CA GLY A 84 12.12 -0.78 -5.91
C GLY A 84 11.09 -0.16 -4.95
N MET A 85 10.77 -0.85 -3.86
CA MET A 85 9.87 -0.33 -2.82
C MET A 85 10.45 0.90 -2.09
N LEU A 86 11.75 0.90 -1.79
CA LEU A 86 12.43 2.04 -1.18
C LEU A 86 12.42 3.27 -2.10
N ILE A 87 12.81 3.08 -3.36
CA ILE A 87 12.79 4.15 -4.37
C ILE A 87 11.37 4.70 -4.55
N LEU A 88 10.35 3.84 -4.57
CA LEU A 88 8.95 4.26 -4.64
C LEU A 88 8.59 5.18 -3.46
N VAL A 89 8.93 4.80 -2.23
CA VAL A 89 8.67 5.62 -1.04
C VAL A 89 9.35 6.99 -1.17
N TYR A 90 10.62 7.03 -1.59
CA TYR A 90 11.32 8.30 -1.77
C TYR A 90 10.67 9.19 -2.84
N MET A 91 10.21 8.61 -3.96
CA MET A 91 9.47 9.35 -4.97
C MET A 91 8.14 9.89 -4.43
N LEU A 92 7.37 9.07 -3.71
CA LEU A 92 6.09 9.49 -3.12
C LEU A 92 6.28 10.61 -2.10
N VAL A 93 7.32 10.54 -1.27
CA VAL A 93 7.67 11.61 -0.33
C VAL A 93 8.00 12.90 -1.08
N GLY A 94 8.82 12.84 -2.13
CA GLY A 94 9.13 14.00 -2.96
C GLY A 94 7.90 14.63 -3.62
N LEU A 95 7.01 13.79 -4.17
CA LEU A 95 5.74 14.23 -4.76
C LEU A 95 4.80 14.84 -3.71
N ALA A 96 4.72 14.25 -2.51
CA ALA A 96 3.89 14.77 -1.43
C ALA A 96 4.39 16.14 -0.94
N VAL A 97 5.69 16.27 -0.66
CA VAL A 97 6.29 17.53 -0.20
C VAL A 97 6.13 18.63 -1.26
N SER A 98 6.46 18.34 -2.52
CA SER A 98 6.30 19.30 -3.61
C SER A 98 4.83 19.71 -3.82
N GLY A 99 3.89 18.76 -3.72
CA GLY A 99 2.46 19.03 -3.78
C GLY A 99 1.96 19.93 -2.66
N ILE A 100 2.46 19.74 -1.43
CA ILE A 100 2.14 20.61 -0.29
C ILE A 100 2.64 22.03 -0.54
N ILE A 101 3.91 22.19 -0.93
CA ILE A 101 4.50 23.50 -1.22
C ILE A 101 3.71 24.23 -2.32
N TYR A 102 3.38 23.54 -3.41
CA TYR A 102 2.58 24.10 -4.50
C TYR A 102 1.19 24.52 -4.04
N SER A 103 0.54 23.71 -3.20
CA SER A 103 -0.78 24.01 -2.65
C SER A 103 -0.76 25.29 -1.81
N GLU A 104 0.24 25.44 -0.95
CA GLU A 104 0.38 26.62 -0.09
C GLU A 104 0.68 27.90 -0.88
N ILE A 105 1.59 27.83 -1.87
CA ILE A 105 1.89 28.97 -2.76
C ILE A 105 0.63 29.40 -3.53
N THR A 106 -0.11 28.44 -4.10
CA THR A 106 -1.31 28.74 -4.90
C THR A 106 -2.42 29.35 -4.06
N LYS A 107 -2.64 28.85 -2.82
CA LYS A 107 -3.59 29.45 -1.88
C LYS A 107 -3.20 30.88 -1.53
N SER A 108 -1.92 31.12 -1.24
CA SER A 108 -1.42 32.44 -0.87
C SER A 108 -1.55 33.46 -2.01
N LEU A 109 -1.42 33.02 -3.27
CA LEU A 109 -1.58 33.90 -4.45
C LEU A 109 -3.05 34.15 -4.81
N LYS A 110 -3.95 33.21 -4.53
CA LYS A 110 -5.37 33.33 -4.89
C LYS A 110 -6.21 34.04 -3.83
N ASN A 111 -5.80 33.99 -2.56
CA ASN A 111 -6.51 34.60 -1.43
C ASN A 111 -5.78 35.82 -0.84
N GLY A 112 -4.68 36.26 -1.45
CA GLY A 112 -3.92 37.46 -1.08
C GLY A 112 -4.28 38.68 -1.91
#